data_AF-A0A7Y4C314-F1
#
_entry.id   AF-A0A7Y4C314-F1
#
_cell.length_a   1.000
_cell.length_b   1.000
_cell.length_c   1.000
_cell.angle_alpha   90.00
_cell.angle_beta   90.00
_cell.angle_gamma   90.00
#
_symmetry.space_group_name_H-M   'P 1'
#
loop_
_entity.id
_entity.type
_entity.pdbx_description
1 polymer ?
#
loop_
_entity_poly.entity_id
_entity_poly.type
_entity_poly.pdbx_seq_one_letter_code
_entity_poly.pdbx_strand_id
1 'polypeptide(L)'
;MKLPKILFLSLVLWFFSSCALAVSEGFYYSSNGSGPDTDFKPTVNFEELELHNSDFANYADVDIDYSYNNDIIVIQNHGSAIDTNKAKVLQRGAENSLAYISQNGSGNIGLIEQQGSDNVALLVQTGNHHKGQITQFGDDNLALLVQKVAGSEISLSQTGNSNTALVVDYGGSSYGINQTGSHSYVSVVSNMHKNISVKQ
;
A
#
# COMPACT_ATOMS: atom_id res chain seq x y z
N MET A 1 -3.29 18.04 18.06
CA MET A 1 -4.14 16.92 18.54
C MET A 1 -4.09 15.85 17.44
N LYS A 2 -3.24 14.82 17.58
CA LYS A 2 -3.09 13.77 16.56
C LYS A 2 -4.37 12.91 16.59
N LEU A 3 -5.03 12.71 15.45
CA LEU A 3 -6.12 11.74 15.36
C LEU A 3 -5.55 10.35 15.72
N PRO A 4 -6.21 9.54 16.55
CA PRO A 4 -5.76 8.18 16.79
C PRO A 4 -5.73 7.42 15.46
N LYS A 5 -4.62 6.72 15.16
CA LYS A 5 -4.41 5.99 13.89
C LYS A 5 -5.59 5.04 13.56
N ILE A 6 -6.19 4.43 14.60
CA ILE A 6 -7.41 3.60 14.51
C ILE A 6 -8.66 4.39 14.07
N LEU A 7 -8.86 5.62 14.57
CA LEU A 7 -9.98 6.48 14.19
C LEU A 7 -9.82 6.95 12.74
N PHE A 8 -8.59 7.26 12.32
CA PHE A 8 -8.27 7.60 10.93
C PHE A 8 -8.55 6.42 9.99
N LEU A 9 -8.13 5.20 10.36
CA LEU A 9 -8.41 3.97 9.61
C LEU A 9 -9.92 3.72 9.50
N SER A 10 -10.67 3.86 10.59
CA SER A 10 -12.13 3.66 10.58
C SER A 10 -12.86 4.67 9.69
N LEU A 11 -12.39 5.92 9.64
CA LEU A 11 -12.94 6.98 8.79
C LEU A 11 -12.62 6.70 7.32
N VAL A 12 -11.38 6.32 7.00
CA VAL A 12 -10.92 5.97 5.65
C VAL A 12 -11.69 4.75 5.12
N LEU A 13 -11.78 3.67 5.90
CA LEU A 13 -12.56 2.48 5.52
C LEU A 13 -14.03 2.82 5.26
N TRP A 14 -14.64 3.68 6.07
CA TRP A 14 -16.02 4.14 5.86
C TRP A 14 -16.20 4.94 4.56
N PHE A 15 -15.24 5.79 4.19
CA PHE A 15 -15.29 6.58 2.96
C PHE A 15 -15.14 5.76 1.68
N PHE A 16 -14.54 4.56 1.75
CA PHE A 16 -14.28 3.71 0.58
C PHE A 16 -15.14 2.44 0.51
N SER A 17 -15.90 2.10 1.56
CA SER A 17 -16.73 0.88 1.62
C SER A 17 -18.08 0.99 0.90
N SER A 18 -18.47 2.16 0.39
CA SER A 18 -19.81 2.37 -0.21
C SER A 18 -19.98 1.91 -1.66
N CYS A 19 -19.05 1.15 -2.26
CA CYS A 19 -19.26 0.59 -3.60
C CYS A 19 -18.41 -0.67 -3.87
N ALA A 20 -18.97 -1.87 -3.65
CA ALA A 20 -18.92 -3.01 -4.57
C ALA A 20 -19.42 -4.29 -3.89
N LEU A 21 -20.48 -4.87 -4.45
CA LEU A 21 -20.86 -6.26 -4.20
C LEU A 21 -19.98 -7.12 -5.13
N ALA A 22 -18.74 -7.38 -4.72
CA ALA A 22 -17.82 -8.27 -5.43
C ALA A 22 -17.47 -9.46 -4.53
N VAL A 23 -17.23 -10.62 -5.13
CA VAL A 23 -16.74 -11.80 -4.41
C VAL A 23 -15.38 -11.43 -3.85
N SER A 24 -15.33 -11.15 -2.54
CA SER A 24 -14.13 -10.66 -1.87
C SER A 24 -13.27 -11.83 -1.43
N GLU A 25 -12.05 -11.91 -1.96
CA GLU A 25 -11.00 -12.73 -1.39
C GLU A 25 -10.15 -11.81 -0.50
N GLY A 26 -10.40 -11.89 0.81
CA GLY A 26 -9.67 -11.13 1.82
C GLY A 26 -8.68 -12.03 2.55
N PHE A 27 -7.41 -11.69 2.49
CA PHE A 27 -6.36 -12.31 3.29
C PHE A 27 -6.07 -11.41 4.49
N TYR A 28 -6.22 -11.96 5.68
CA TYR A 28 -5.85 -11.31 6.94
C TYR A 28 -4.66 -12.07 7.51
N TYR A 29 -3.57 -11.36 7.80
CA TYR A 29 -2.41 -11.91 8.46
C TYR A 29 -2.04 -11.04 9.66
N SER A 30 -1.87 -11.67 10.83
CA SER A 30 -1.32 -11.04 12.03
C SER A 30 -0.07 -11.80 12.45
N SER A 31 1.10 -11.15 12.50
CA SER A 31 2.35 -11.82 12.90
C SER A 31 2.60 -11.71 14.40
N ASN A 32 2.82 -12.86 15.04
CA ASN A 32 3.33 -12.95 16.42
C ASN A 32 4.80 -13.39 16.38
N GLY A 33 5.64 -12.59 15.73
CA GLY A 33 7.09 -12.78 15.62
C GLY A 33 7.53 -13.81 14.58
N SER A 34 8.34 -13.37 13.63
CA SER A 34 9.11 -14.24 12.71
C SER A 34 10.60 -14.20 13.06
N GLY A 35 11.27 -15.36 12.98
CA GLY A 35 12.73 -15.48 13.15
C GLY A 35 13.50 -15.15 11.86
N PRO A 36 14.84 -15.19 11.88
CA PRO A 36 15.69 -14.91 10.72
C PRO A 36 15.35 -15.71 9.46
N ASP A 37 14.99 -15.05 8.36
CA ASP A 37 15.26 -15.62 7.03
C ASP A 37 16.63 -15.11 6.53
N THR A 38 17.63 -16.00 6.55
CA THR A 38 19.01 -15.67 6.17
C THR A 38 19.29 -15.74 4.66
N ASP A 39 18.32 -16.14 3.84
CA ASP A 39 18.49 -16.29 2.38
C ASP A 39 17.71 -15.23 1.58
N PHE A 40 17.25 -14.19 2.27
CA PHE A 40 16.27 -13.26 1.72
C PHE A 40 16.88 -12.16 0.84
N LYS A 41 16.54 -12.19 -0.46
CA LYS A 41 16.84 -11.12 -1.43
C LYS A 41 15.61 -10.76 -2.27
N PRO A 42 14.83 -9.74 -1.85
CA PRO A 42 14.07 -8.98 -2.81
C PRO A 42 14.41 -7.50 -2.76
N THR A 43 14.88 -7.01 -3.90
CA THR A 43 14.57 -5.67 -4.36
C THR A 43 13.09 -5.68 -4.74
N VAL A 44 12.23 -4.95 -4.01
CA VAL A 44 10.80 -4.94 -4.32
C VAL A 44 10.57 -4.10 -5.57
N ASN A 45 10.20 -4.74 -6.67
CA ASN A 45 9.85 -4.08 -7.91
C ASN A 45 8.54 -4.66 -8.47
N PHE A 46 7.85 -3.89 -9.30
CA PHE A 46 6.62 -4.37 -9.95
C PHE A 46 6.87 -5.57 -10.86
N GLU A 47 8.10 -5.73 -11.38
CA GLU A 47 8.47 -6.79 -12.33
C GLU A 47 8.23 -8.19 -11.76
N GLU A 48 8.53 -8.42 -10.48
CA GLU A 48 8.30 -9.72 -9.83
C GLU A 48 6.81 -10.10 -9.81
N LEU A 49 5.94 -9.11 -9.55
CA LEU A 49 4.49 -9.29 -9.55
C LEU A 49 3.94 -9.42 -10.97
N GLU A 50 4.48 -8.67 -11.93
CA GLU A 50 4.06 -8.76 -13.33
C GLU A 50 4.34 -10.13 -13.95
N LEU A 51 5.44 -10.77 -13.56
CA LEU A 51 5.82 -12.12 -13.99
C LEU A 51 4.96 -13.24 -13.40
N HIS A 52 4.24 -12.97 -12.31
CA HIS A 52 3.29 -13.93 -11.74
C HIS A 52 2.02 -14.00 -12.59
N ASN A 53 1.96 -15.01 -13.45
CA ASN A 53 0.78 -15.32 -14.25
C ASN A 53 -0.03 -16.40 -13.52
N SER A 54 -0.90 -15.98 -12.59
CA SER A 54 -1.86 -16.91 -11.98
C SER A 54 -3.04 -17.05 -12.93
N ASP A 55 -3.34 -18.28 -13.35
CA ASP A 55 -4.26 -18.49 -14.46
C ASP A 55 -5.70 -18.01 -14.17
N PHE A 56 -6.16 -17.91 -12.91
CA PHE A 56 -7.56 -17.54 -12.63
C PHE A 56 -7.86 -16.87 -11.27
N ALA A 57 -6.86 -16.36 -10.52
CA ALA A 57 -7.11 -15.79 -9.19
C ALA A 57 -6.26 -14.56 -8.88
N ASN A 58 -6.79 -13.67 -8.02
CA ASN A 58 -6.00 -12.60 -7.43
C ASN A 58 -4.75 -13.19 -6.76
N TYR A 59 -3.63 -12.51 -6.89
CA TYR A 59 -2.37 -12.91 -6.26
C TYR A 59 -2.07 -11.97 -5.11
N ALA A 60 -1.82 -12.53 -3.92
CA ALA A 60 -1.34 -11.81 -2.77
C ALA A 60 -0.11 -12.54 -2.23
N ASP A 61 1.00 -11.81 -2.09
CA ASP A 61 2.22 -12.26 -1.43
C ASP A 61 2.42 -11.44 -0.16
N VAL A 62 2.67 -12.12 0.95
CA VAL A 62 2.87 -11.50 2.25
C VAL A 62 4.12 -12.07 2.87
N ASP A 63 5.11 -11.21 3.04
CA ASP A 63 6.42 -11.54 3.58
C ASP A 63 6.70 -10.72 4.83
N ILE A 64 7.07 -11.41 5.90
CA ILE A 64 7.22 -10.85 7.22
C ILE A 64 8.51 -11.41 7.83
N ASP A 65 9.52 -10.56 7.90
CA ASP A 65 10.84 -10.91 8.41
C ASP A 65 11.13 -10.06 9.66
N TYR A 66 11.52 -10.69 10.77
CA TYR A 66 11.81 -10.04 12.06
C TYR A 66 10.73 -9.09 12.61
N SER A 67 9.46 -9.35 12.35
CA SER A 67 8.42 -8.36 12.61
C SER A 67 7.39 -8.85 13.66
N TYR A 68 7.02 -7.98 14.60
CA TYR A 68 6.17 -8.30 15.75
C TYR A 68 4.87 -7.46 15.79
N ASN A 69 3.75 -8.10 16.11
CA ASN A 69 2.44 -7.45 16.29
C ASN A 69 2.00 -6.61 15.09
N ASN A 70 2.24 -7.08 13.88
CA ASN A 70 1.82 -6.36 12.70
C ASN A 70 0.49 -6.89 12.18
N ASP A 71 -0.32 -5.96 11.71
CA ASP A 71 -1.58 -6.25 11.03
C ASP A 71 -1.38 -6.05 9.53
N ILE A 72 -1.66 -7.10 8.75
CA ILE A 72 -1.66 -7.04 7.29
C ILE A 72 -3.04 -7.44 6.80
N ILE A 73 -3.62 -6.57 5.97
CA ILE A 73 -4.94 -6.76 5.40
C ILE A 73 -4.83 -6.56 3.90
N VAL A 74 -5.12 -7.60 3.13
CA VAL A 74 -5.17 -7.54 1.67
C VAL A 74 -6.57 -7.95 1.24
N ILE A 75 -7.30 -7.03 0.60
CA ILE A 75 -8.64 -7.26 0.08
C ILE A 75 -8.62 -7.03 -1.43
N GLN A 76 -8.87 -8.09 -2.19
CA GLN A 76 -8.87 -8.02 -3.64
C GLN A 76 -10.24 -8.43 -4.18
N ASN A 77 -10.90 -7.48 -4.83
CA ASN A 77 -12.20 -7.64 -5.46
C ASN A 77 -12.00 -7.53 -6.98
N HIS A 78 -12.10 -8.65 -7.70
CA HIS A 78 -11.99 -8.64 -9.15
C HIS A 78 -13.36 -8.36 -9.80
N GLY A 79 -13.39 -7.46 -10.79
CA GLY A 79 -14.59 -7.17 -11.58
C GLY A 79 -14.76 -8.08 -12.80
N SER A 80 -13.69 -8.78 -13.21
CA SER A 80 -13.62 -9.61 -14.41
C SER A 80 -12.59 -10.73 -14.26
N ALA A 81 -12.84 -11.89 -14.87
CA ALA A 81 -12.05 -13.13 -14.70
C ALA A 81 -10.72 -13.19 -15.48
N ILE A 82 -10.37 -12.14 -16.24
CA ILE A 82 -9.22 -12.14 -17.16
C ILE A 82 -8.07 -11.21 -16.76
N ASP A 83 -8.32 -10.24 -15.88
CA ASP A 83 -7.32 -9.27 -15.39
C ASP A 83 -7.36 -9.29 -13.85
N THR A 84 -6.45 -10.07 -13.25
CA THR A 84 -6.40 -10.30 -11.81
C THR A 84 -5.69 -9.17 -11.07
N ASN A 85 -6.05 -8.94 -9.81
CA ASN A 85 -5.32 -8.01 -8.97
C ASN A 85 -4.12 -8.71 -8.32
N LYS A 86 -3.04 -7.97 -8.11
CA LYS A 86 -1.79 -8.42 -7.50
C LYS A 86 -1.44 -7.53 -6.33
N ALA A 87 -1.09 -8.12 -5.20
CA ALA A 87 -0.71 -7.43 -3.99
C ALA A 87 0.56 -8.06 -3.41
N LYS A 88 1.49 -7.22 -2.94
CA LYS A 88 2.63 -7.66 -2.14
C LYS A 88 2.75 -6.79 -0.90
N VAL A 89 2.86 -7.43 0.26
CA VAL A 89 3.19 -6.74 1.50
C VAL A 89 4.47 -7.34 2.05
N LEU A 90 5.43 -6.46 2.32
CA LEU A 90 6.69 -6.80 2.93
C LEU A 90 6.89 -6.01 4.22
N GLN A 91 7.09 -6.70 5.32
CA GLN A 91 7.39 -6.10 6.62
C GLN A 91 8.71 -6.64 7.14
N ARG A 92 9.72 -5.76 7.29
CA ARG A 92 11.08 -6.12 7.72
C ARG A 92 11.44 -5.39 9.00
N GLY A 93 11.68 -6.11 10.09
CA GLY A 93 11.94 -5.48 11.39
C GLY A 93 10.82 -4.50 11.78
N ALA A 94 9.60 -4.76 11.33
CA ALA A 94 8.45 -3.91 11.58
C ALA A 94 7.78 -4.31 12.89
N GLU A 95 7.49 -3.34 13.74
CA GLU A 95 6.80 -3.60 15.01
C GLU A 95 5.54 -2.75 15.07
N ASN A 96 4.42 -3.33 15.52
CA ASN A 96 3.14 -2.63 15.67
C ASN A 96 2.70 -1.86 14.41
N SER A 97 3.06 -2.37 13.23
CA SER A 97 2.82 -1.69 11.95
C SER A 97 1.60 -2.27 11.23
N LEU A 98 0.88 -1.41 10.52
CA LEU A 98 -0.29 -1.78 9.73
C LEU A 98 0.00 -1.60 8.25
N ALA A 99 -0.22 -2.65 7.47
CA ALA A 99 -0.26 -2.61 6.01
C ALA A 99 -1.65 -3.00 5.52
N TYR A 100 -2.29 -2.12 4.75
CA TYR A 100 -3.61 -2.37 4.17
C TYR A 100 -3.58 -2.14 2.66
N ILE A 101 -3.94 -3.16 1.89
CA ILE A 101 -4.15 -3.06 0.44
C ILE A 101 -5.61 -3.40 0.14
N SER A 102 -6.30 -2.51 -0.56
CA SER A 102 -7.62 -2.78 -1.12
C SER A 102 -7.65 -2.48 -2.61
N GLN A 103 -7.98 -3.49 -3.41
CA GLN A 103 -8.03 -3.40 -4.86
C GLN A 103 -9.43 -3.77 -5.32
N ASN A 104 -10.12 -2.81 -5.93
CA ASN A 104 -11.47 -2.96 -6.43
C ASN A 104 -11.50 -2.65 -7.93
N GLY A 105 -11.62 -3.70 -8.73
CA GLY A 105 -11.49 -3.65 -10.19
C GLY A 105 -10.53 -4.73 -10.68
N SER A 106 -9.86 -4.52 -11.80
CA SER A 106 -9.09 -5.55 -12.49
C SER A 106 -7.70 -5.07 -12.92
N GLY A 107 -6.70 -5.96 -12.86
CA GLY A 107 -5.34 -5.67 -13.30
C GLY A 107 -4.58 -4.67 -12.40
N ASN A 108 -5.01 -4.46 -11.16
CA ASN A 108 -4.32 -3.55 -10.25
C ASN A 108 -3.14 -4.25 -9.57
N ILE A 109 -2.04 -3.52 -9.37
CA ILE A 109 -0.84 -3.97 -8.69
C ILE A 109 -0.59 -3.06 -7.48
N GLY A 110 -0.52 -3.64 -6.30
CA GLY A 110 -0.29 -2.93 -5.05
C GLY A 110 0.90 -3.49 -4.29
N LEU A 111 1.76 -2.61 -3.79
CA LEU A 111 2.97 -2.97 -3.07
C LEU A 111 3.09 -2.10 -1.82
N ILE A 112 3.28 -2.73 -0.67
CA ILE A 112 3.63 -2.05 0.58
C ILE A 112 4.91 -2.67 1.13
N GLU A 113 5.91 -1.84 1.40
CA GLU A 113 7.12 -2.21 2.15
C GLU A 113 7.24 -1.32 3.39
N GLN A 114 7.38 -1.93 4.56
CA GLN A 114 7.56 -1.23 5.83
C GLN A 114 8.76 -1.79 6.59
N GLN A 115 9.57 -0.88 7.12
CA GLN A 115 10.68 -1.20 8.01
C GLN A 115 10.78 -0.13 9.11
N GLY A 116 10.84 -0.59 10.37
CA GLY A 116 10.74 0.24 11.56
C GLY A 116 9.38 0.12 12.26
N SER A 117 9.18 0.84 13.35
CA SER A 117 8.05 0.62 14.27
C SER A 117 6.90 1.61 14.07
N ASP A 118 5.68 1.19 14.41
CA ASP A 118 4.46 2.00 14.40
C ASP A 118 4.10 2.65 13.05
N ASN A 119 4.51 2.03 11.94
CA ASN A 119 4.23 2.53 10.60
C ASN A 119 2.83 2.12 10.13
N VAL A 120 2.15 3.02 9.41
CA VAL A 120 0.84 2.75 8.82
C VAL A 120 0.89 3.09 7.33
N ALA A 121 0.65 2.08 6.50
CA ALA A 121 0.58 2.19 5.05
C ALA A 121 -0.78 1.69 4.55
N LEU A 122 -1.52 2.57 3.86
CA LEU A 122 -2.84 2.28 3.30
C LEU A 122 -2.81 2.52 1.78
N LEU A 123 -3.02 1.47 1.00
CA LEU A 123 -3.12 1.53 -0.45
C LEU A 123 -4.53 1.13 -0.90
N VAL A 124 -5.22 2.03 -1.60
CA VAL A 124 -6.57 1.81 -2.13
C VAL A 124 -6.60 2.08 -3.62
N GLN A 125 -6.98 1.09 -4.41
CA GLN A 125 -7.08 1.17 -5.87
C GLN A 125 -8.51 0.86 -6.29
N THR A 126 -9.17 1.78 -6.98
CA THR A 126 -10.54 1.62 -7.47
C THR A 126 -10.61 1.96 -8.95
N GLY A 127 -10.76 0.93 -9.79
CA GLY A 127 -10.62 1.04 -11.24
C GLY A 127 -9.72 -0.07 -11.76
N ASN A 128 -9.19 0.11 -12.97
CA ASN A 128 -8.38 -0.92 -13.63
C ASN A 128 -6.95 -0.44 -13.90
N HIS A 129 -6.01 -1.38 -13.89
CA HIS A 129 -4.61 -1.19 -14.28
C HIS A 129 -3.82 -0.18 -13.45
N HIS A 130 -4.18 0.03 -12.18
CA HIS A 130 -3.40 0.87 -11.27
C HIS A 130 -2.12 0.18 -10.79
N LYS A 131 -1.04 0.93 -10.64
CA LYS A 131 0.19 0.50 -9.95
C LYS A 131 0.47 1.46 -8.79
N GLY A 132 0.53 0.91 -7.58
CA GLY A 132 0.71 1.70 -6.37
C GLY A 132 1.78 1.09 -5.49
N GLN A 133 2.75 1.90 -5.07
CA GLN A 133 3.80 1.47 -4.17
C GLN A 133 3.88 2.44 -2.98
N ILE A 134 3.91 1.88 -1.76
CA ILE A 134 4.23 2.61 -0.54
C ILE A 134 5.46 1.97 0.09
N THR A 135 6.47 2.76 0.39
CA THR A 135 7.67 2.32 1.11
C THR A 135 7.92 3.23 2.30
N GLN A 136 8.00 2.68 3.51
CA GLN A 136 8.26 3.41 4.75
C GLN A 136 9.51 2.88 5.45
N PHE A 137 10.51 3.74 5.63
CA PHE A 137 11.74 3.46 6.36
C PHE A 137 11.87 4.42 7.55
N GLY A 138 11.79 3.90 8.77
CA GLY A 138 11.82 4.67 10.02
C GLY A 138 10.57 4.45 10.84
N ASP A 139 10.33 5.28 11.84
CA ASP A 139 9.26 5.02 12.83
C ASP A 139 8.09 6.00 12.71
N ASP A 140 6.91 5.57 13.12
CA ASP A 140 5.73 6.43 13.29
C ASP A 140 5.22 7.10 12.00
N ASN A 141 5.52 6.53 10.83
CA ASN A 141 5.11 7.10 9.55
C ASN A 141 3.66 6.73 9.18
N LEU A 142 2.97 7.64 8.49
CA LEU A 142 1.62 7.46 7.99
C LEU A 142 1.59 7.77 6.49
N ALA A 143 1.19 6.79 5.69
CA ALA A 143 1.05 6.89 4.25
C ALA A 143 -0.34 6.40 3.81
N LEU A 144 -1.07 7.24 3.07
CA LEU A 144 -2.30 6.86 2.39
C LEU A 144 -2.18 7.19 0.90
N LEU A 145 -2.28 6.17 0.05
CA LEU A 145 -2.31 6.29 -1.40
C LEU A 145 -3.65 5.76 -1.93
N VAL A 146 -4.41 6.63 -2.58
CA VAL A 146 -5.70 6.32 -3.20
C VAL A 146 -5.61 6.59 -4.69
N GLN A 147 -5.87 5.59 -5.52
CA GLN A 147 -5.91 5.69 -6.98
C GLN A 147 -7.30 5.35 -7.49
N LYS A 148 -7.89 6.23 -8.31
CA LYS A 148 -9.24 6.07 -8.85
C LYS A 148 -9.25 6.16 -10.38
N VAL A 149 -10.33 5.64 -10.97
CA VAL A 149 -10.71 5.76 -12.39
C VAL A 149 -9.87 4.90 -13.33
N ALA A 150 -8.61 5.26 -13.61
CA ALA A 150 -7.81 4.57 -14.60
C ALA A 150 -6.29 4.62 -14.35
N GLY A 151 -5.62 3.52 -14.70
CA GLY A 151 -4.18 3.35 -14.93
C GLY A 151 -3.29 4.49 -14.47
N SER A 152 -2.85 4.42 -13.22
CA SER A 152 -1.91 5.39 -12.65
C SER A 152 -0.79 4.65 -11.96
N GLU A 153 0.43 5.16 -12.05
CA GLU A 153 1.61 4.56 -11.43
C GLU A 153 2.18 5.54 -10.40
N ILE A 154 1.89 5.27 -9.13
CA ILE A 154 2.27 6.18 -8.04
C ILE A 154 3.14 5.45 -7.05
N SER A 155 4.31 6.04 -6.77
CA SER A 155 5.18 5.60 -5.69
C SER A 155 5.21 6.65 -4.57
N LEU A 156 5.13 6.18 -3.33
CA LEU A 156 5.23 7.00 -2.14
C LEU A 156 6.31 6.41 -1.25
N SER A 157 7.40 7.14 -1.05
CA SER A 157 8.50 6.77 -0.17
C SER A 157 8.60 7.76 0.98
N GLN A 158 8.63 7.25 2.21
CA GLN A 158 8.89 8.04 3.41
C GLN A 158 10.13 7.49 4.12
N THR A 159 11.11 8.36 4.36
CA THR A 159 12.34 8.02 5.08
C THR A 159 12.54 8.98 6.26
N GLY A 160 12.72 8.41 7.45
CA GLY A 160 12.78 9.11 8.73
C GLY A 160 11.50 8.92 9.54
N ASN A 161 11.26 9.77 10.56
CA ASN A 161 10.28 9.47 11.59
C ASN A 161 9.09 10.44 11.61
N SER A 162 7.90 9.96 11.98
CA SER A 162 6.68 10.78 12.12
C SER A 162 6.25 11.50 10.82
N ASN A 163 6.58 10.95 9.65
CA ASN A 163 6.20 11.51 8.37
C ASN A 163 4.75 11.19 8.04
N THR A 164 3.98 12.15 7.53
CA THR A 164 2.61 11.94 7.04
C THR A 164 2.49 12.28 5.56
N ALA A 165 1.97 11.36 4.76
CA ALA A 165 1.69 11.53 3.35
C ALA A 165 0.27 11.07 3.00
N LEU A 166 -0.47 11.93 2.31
CA LEU A 166 -1.80 11.65 1.78
C LEU A 166 -1.80 11.91 0.28
N VAL A 167 -2.15 10.91 -0.51
CA VAL A 167 -2.19 10.98 -1.96
C VAL A 167 -3.54 10.48 -2.44
N VAL A 168 -4.25 11.32 -3.18
CA VAL A 168 -5.49 10.95 -3.86
C VAL A 168 -5.36 11.32 -5.32
N ASP A 169 -5.37 10.31 -6.18
CA ASP A 169 -5.27 10.44 -7.62
C ASP A 169 -6.54 9.93 -8.31
N TYR A 170 -6.99 10.69 -9.31
CA TYR A 170 -8.21 10.40 -10.06
C TYR A 170 -7.95 9.86 -11.48
N GLY A 171 -6.71 9.44 -11.79
CA GLY A 171 -6.37 8.72 -13.01
C GLY A 171 -5.41 9.43 -13.95
N GLY A 172 -4.70 8.65 -14.78
CA GLY A 172 -3.83 9.14 -15.85
C GLY A 172 -2.49 9.75 -15.38
N SER A 173 -2.11 9.53 -14.13
CA SER A 173 -0.91 10.11 -13.53
C SER A 173 0.18 9.07 -13.30
N SER A 174 1.43 9.48 -13.54
CA SER A 174 2.60 8.76 -13.03
C SER A 174 3.52 9.74 -12.32
N TYR A 175 3.70 9.55 -11.00
CA TYR A 175 4.57 10.39 -10.19
C TYR A 175 5.01 9.71 -8.89
N GLY A 176 6.20 10.09 -8.41
CA GLY A 176 6.77 9.60 -7.16
C GLY A 176 6.87 10.70 -6.11
N ILE A 177 6.34 10.45 -4.92
CA ILE A 177 6.51 11.29 -3.74
C ILE A 177 7.62 10.68 -2.89
N ASN A 178 8.64 11.47 -2.57
CA ASN A 178 9.73 11.06 -1.68
C ASN A 178 9.85 12.07 -0.56
N GLN A 179 9.46 11.67 0.64
CA GLN A 179 9.45 12.48 1.83
C GLN A 179 10.56 12.04 2.78
N THR A 180 11.58 12.88 2.93
CA THR A 180 12.69 12.68 3.86
C THR A 180 12.52 13.53 5.12
N GLY A 181 13.19 13.14 6.21
CA GLY A 181 13.26 13.92 7.44
C GLY A 181 12.29 13.47 8.53
N SER A 182 11.96 14.37 9.45
CA SER A 182 11.06 14.08 10.58
C SER A 182 9.90 15.06 10.64
N HIS A 183 8.69 14.55 10.94
CA HIS A 183 7.47 15.35 11.05
C HIS A 183 7.04 16.07 9.76
N SER A 184 7.49 15.60 8.59
CA SER A 184 7.09 16.20 7.32
C SER A 184 5.61 15.88 7.05
N TYR A 185 4.90 16.78 6.37
CA TYR A 185 3.50 16.58 5.96
C TYR A 185 3.37 16.85 4.46
N VAL A 186 2.90 15.85 3.72
CA VAL A 186 2.64 15.95 2.29
C VAL A 186 1.18 15.59 2.03
N SER A 187 0.44 16.48 1.38
CA SER A 187 -0.88 16.16 0.84
C SER A 187 -0.91 16.50 -0.64
N VAL A 188 -1.20 15.50 -1.45
CA VAL A 188 -1.34 15.60 -2.90
C VAL A 188 -2.74 15.12 -3.26
N VAL A 189 -3.53 16.03 -3.82
CA VAL A 189 -4.78 15.69 -4.49
C VAL A 189 -4.57 16.05 -5.95
N SER A 190 -4.38 15.04 -6.80
CA SER A 190 -4.07 15.26 -8.20
C SER A 190 -5.25 14.83 -9.09
N ASN A 191 -5.70 15.78 -9.90
CA ASN A 191 -6.40 15.53 -11.17
C ASN A 191 -5.43 15.74 -12.36
N MET A 192 -4.13 15.80 -12.10
CA MET A 192 -3.13 16.32 -13.04
C MET A 192 -2.04 15.30 -13.38
N HIS A 193 -1.82 15.17 -14.68
CA HIS A 193 -0.67 14.53 -15.34
C HIS A 193 0.68 15.19 -14.97
N LYS A 194 1.05 15.31 -13.69
CA LYS A 194 2.30 15.95 -13.27
C LYS A 194 3.01 15.24 -12.13
N ASN A 195 4.33 15.11 -12.30
CA ASN A 195 5.31 14.68 -11.31
C ASN A 195 5.37 15.65 -10.11
N ILE A 196 4.96 15.19 -8.93
CA ILE A 196 5.09 15.93 -7.67
C ILE A 196 6.12 15.22 -6.80
N SER A 197 7.32 15.81 -6.69
CA SER A 197 8.37 15.35 -5.76
C SER A 197 8.50 16.38 -4.64
N VAL A 198 8.15 16.01 -3.40
CA VAL A 198 8.27 16.87 -2.22
C VAL A 198 9.45 16.41 -1.38
N LYS A 199 10.66 16.86 -1.73
CA LYS A 199 11.85 16.68 -0.89
C LYS A 199 11.82 17.72 0.24
N GLN A 200 11.86 17.26 1.49
CA GLN A 200 12.11 18.11 2.68
C GLN A 200 13.39 17.64 3.36
#